data_AF-A0A9D7I4U2-F1
#
_entry.id   AF-A0A9D7I4U2-F1
#
_cell.length_a   1.000
_cell.length_b   1.000
_cell.length_c   1.000
_cell.angle_alpha   90.00
_cell.angle_beta   90.00
_cell.angle_gamma   90.00
#
_symmetry.space_group_name_H-M   'P 1'
#
loop_
_entity.id
_entity.type
_entity.pdbx_description
1 polymer ?
#
loop_
_entity_poly.entity_id
_entity_poly.type
_entity_poly.pdbx_seq_one_letter_code
_entity_poly.pdbx_strand_id
1 'polypeptide(L)'
;MDILYSVATAAYRTAINRDEIISKIREECGINVKILSKKEEALATLTAFAFSKPSTVNLSQTDKVIMIDQGGGSTELTLFQGSELIDSYSLNLGTTVLKTVLFREKQTKKHYCRKH
;
A
#
# COMPACT_ATOMS: atom_id res chain seq x y z
N MET A 1 15.47 -17.54 -20.46
CA MET A 1 14.33 -16.68 -20.86
C MET A 1 13.71 -16.21 -19.56
N ASP A 2 13.82 -14.93 -19.27
CA ASP A 2 13.37 -14.38 -17.99
C ASP A 2 11.85 -14.14 -18.05
N ILE A 3 11.16 -14.47 -16.95
CA ILE A 3 9.72 -14.29 -16.82
C ILE A 3 9.48 -13.04 -15.97
N LEU A 4 8.83 -12.03 -16.56
CA LEU A 4 8.49 -10.77 -15.88
C LEU A 4 7.06 -10.81 -15.32
N TYR A 5 6.93 -10.59 -14.02
CA TYR A 5 5.64 -10.40 -13.35
C TYR A 5 5.51 -8.95 -12.90
N SER A 6 4.52 -8.24 -13.45
CA SER A 6 4.20 -6.87 -13.06
C SER A 6 2.87 -6.80 -12.33
N VAL A 7 2.85 -6.05 -11.22
CA VAL A 7 1.68 -5.87 -10.37
C VAL A 7 1.44 -4.40 -10.08
N ALA A 8 0.17 -4.03 -9.93
CA ALA A 8 -0.27 -2.70 -9.55
C ALA A 8 -1.27 -2.77 -8.38
N THR A 9 -1.31 -1.74 -7.54
CA THR A 9 -2.07 -1.78 -6.27
C THR A 9 -3.04 -0.60 -6.11
N ALA A 10 -3.07 0.04 -4.94
CA ALA A 10 -4.14 0.95 -4.50
C ALA A 10 -4.45 2.06 -5.50
N ALA A 11 -3.45 2.75 -6.02
CA ALA A 11 -3.64 3.86 -6.96
C ALA A 11 -4.34 3.42 -8.27
N TYR A 12 -4.01 2.22 -8.77
CA TYR A 12 -4.59 1.69 -10.00
C TYR A 12 -5.98 1.08 -9.76
N ARG A 13 -6.25 0.57 -8.55
CA ARG A 13 -7.60 0.12 -8.18
C ARG A 13 -8.63 1.26 -8.22
N THR A 14 -8.22 2.46 -7.79
CA THR A 14 -9.12 3.62 -7.65
C THR A 14 -9.13 4.55 -8.87
N ALA A 15 -8.17 4.41 -9.79
CA ALA A 15 -8.14 5.22 -11.00
C ALA A 15 -9.32 4.90 -11.93
N ILE A 16 -10.05 5.95 -12.34
CA ILE A 16 -11.21 5.84 -13.24
C ILE A 16 -10.77 5.34 -14.63
N ASN A 17 -9.60 5.76 -15.08
CA ASN A 17 -9.01 5.40 -16.38
C ASN A 17 -7.99 4.26 -16.28
N ARG A 18 -8.07 3.41 -15.25
CA ARG A 18 -7.09 2.33 -15.04
C ARG A 18 -6.92 1.42 -16.26
N ASP A 19 -8.00 1.07 -16.95
CA ASP A 19 -7.96 0.11 -18.06
C ASP A 19 -7.23 0.71 -19.27
N GLU A 20 -7.35 2.02 -19.50
CA GLU A 20 -6.59 2.77 -20.49
C GLU A 20 -5.09 2.77 -20.15
N ILE A 21 -4.75 3.07 -18.90
CA ILE A 21 -3.35 3.09 -18.44
C ILE A 21 -2.71 1.70 -18.62
N ILE A 22 -3.42 0.63 -18.22
CA ILE A 22 -2.92 -0.74 -18.34
C ILE A 22 -2.76 -1.15 -19.80
N SER A 23 -3.71 -0.78 -20.66
CA SER A 23 -3.63 -1.03 -22.11
C SER A 23 -2.42 -0.34 -22.72
N LYS A 24 -2.16 0.92 -22.33
CA LYS A 24 -1.01 1.69 -22.81
C LYS A 24 0.33 1.11 -22.36
N ILE A 25 0.44 0.64 -21.11
CA ILE A 25 1.64 -0.06 -20.62
C ILE A 25 1.89 -1.33 -21.45
N ARG A 26 0.84 -2.07 -21.80
CA ARG A 26 0.98 -3.26 -22.64
C ARG A 26 1.39 -2.91 -24.07
N GLU A 27 0.82 -1.87 -24.67
CA GLU A 27 1.13 -1.44 -26.03
C GLU A 27 2.57 -0.91 -26.14
N GLU A 28 3.00 -0.04 -25.23
CA GLU A 28 4.30 0.62 -25.31
C GLU A 28 5.45 -0.25 -24.77
N CYS A 29 5.19 -1.11 -23.79
CA CYS A 29 6.24 -1.90 -23.12
C CYS A 29 6.12 -3.41 -23.33
N GLY A 30 5.01 -3.92 -23.88
CA GLY A 30 4.76 -5.36 -23.96
C GLY A 30 4.51 -6.03 -22.60
N ILE A 31 4.28 -5.25 -21.53
CA ILE A 31 4.17 -5.75 -20.16
C ILE A 31 2.70 -5.95 -19.79
N ASN A 32 2.36 -7.15 -19.33
CA ASN A 32 1.06 -7.40 -18.70
C ASN A 32 1.13 -7.01 -17.23
N VAL A 33 0.20 -6.19 -16.78
CA VAL A 33 0.11 -5.72 -15.39
C VAL A 33 -1.12 -6.31 -14.73
N LYS A 34 -0.94 -7.01 -13.61
CA LYS A 34 -2.04 -7.50 -12.79
C LYS A 34 -2.35 -6.49 -11.69
N ILE A 35 -3.57 -5.97 -11.66
CA ILE A 35 -4.04 -5.17 -10.52
C ILE A 35 -4.40 -6.13 -9.39
N LEU A 36 -3.69 -6.05 -8.27
CA LEU A 36 -3.96 -6.86 -7.09
C LEU A 36 -5.16 -6.30 -6.33
N SER A 37 -6.02 -7.17 -5.84
CA SER A 37 -6.97 -6.84 -4.77
C SER A 37 -6.23 -6.51 -3.47
N LYS A 38 -6.92 -5.86 -2.50
CA LYS A 38 -6.34 -5.60 -1.17
C LYS A 38 -5.85 -6.89 -0.49
N LYS A 39 -6.62 -7.97 -0.60
CA LYS A 39 -6.27 -9.28 -0.04
C LYS A 39 -5.01 -9.87 -0.68
N GLU A 40 -4.89 -9.79 -2.00
CA GLU A 40 -3.70 -10.29 -2.72
C GLU A 40 -2.45 -9.48 -2.37
N GLU A 41 -2.56 -8.16 -2.28
CA GLU A 41 -1.47 -7.27 -1.87
C GLU A 41 -0.98 -7.56 -0.44
N ALA A 42 -1.90 -7.73 0.50
CA ALA A 42 -1.57 -8.08 1.89
C ALA A 42 -0.93 -9.47 1.99
N LEU A 43 -1.47 -10.47 1.29
CA LEU A 43 -0.90 -11.82 1.27
C LEU A 43 0.50 -11.85 0.62
N ALA A 44 0.70 -11.10 -0.47
CA ALA A 44 2.01 -11.00 -1.12
C ALA A 44 3.05 -10.40 -0.16
N THR A 45 2.67 -9.37 0.60
CA THR A 45 3.54 -8.75 1.60
C THR A 45 3.84 -9.70 2.76
N LEU A 46 2.84 -10.41 3.30
CA LEU A 46 3.05 -11.43 4.34
C LEU A 46 4.01 -12.53 3.85
N THR A 47 3.83 -12.97 2.61
CA THR A 47 4.68 -13.98 1.97
C THR A 47 6.12 -13.46 1.84
N ALA A 48 6.31 -12.24 1.34
CA ALA A 48 7.63 -11.62 1.24
C ALA A 48 8.31 -11.47 2.61
N PHE A 49 7.55 -11.10 3.64
CA PHE A 49 8.05 -11.06 5.01
C PHE A 49 8.45 -12.45 5.51
N ALA A 50 7.65 -13.49 5.27
CA ALA A 50 7.97 -14.85 5.67
C ALA A 50 9.31 -15.34 5.08
N PHE A 51 9.65 -14.91 3.86
CA PHE A 51 10.93 -15.22 3.22
C PHE A 51 12.11 -14.35 3.70
N SER A 52 11.85 -13.12 4.14
CA SER A 52 12.90 -12.13 4.47
C SER A 52 13.09 -11.87 5.96
N LYS A 53 12.20 -12.40 6.81
CA LYS A 53 12.23 -12.18 8.26
C LYS A 53 13.56 -12.64 8.88
N PRO A 54 13.99 -12.02 10.00
CA PRO A 54 15.10 -12.53 10.80
C PRO A 54 14.85 -13.96 11.29
N SER A 55 15.94 -14.74 11.46
CA SER A 55 15.86 -16.11 11.99
C SER A 55 15.27 -16.19 13.41
N THR A 56 15.30 -15.09 14.16
CA THR A 56 14.71 -14.98 15.50
C THR A 56 13.18 -14.93 15.47
N VAL A 57 12.57 -14.65 14.33
CA VAL A 57 11.11 -14.62 14.17
C VAL A 57 10.66 -15.97 13.63
N ASN A 58 9.80 -16.68 14.38
CA ASN A 58 9.23 -17.95 13.94
C ASN A 58 7.73 -17.84 13.67
N LEU A 59 7.35 -17.64 12.41
CA LEU A 59 5.95 -17.55 12.00
C LEU A 59 5.18 -18.87 12.15
N SER A 60 5.84 -20.04 12.15
CA SER A 60 5.13 -21.32 12.32
C SER A 60 4.65 -21.56 13.76
N GLN A 61 5.20 -20.82 14.73
CA GLN A 61 4.76 -20.80 16.12
C GLN A 61 3.84 -19.60 16.42
N THR A 62 3.52 -18.80 15.41
CA THR A 62 2.65 -17.63 15.54
C THR A 62 1.26 -17.97 15.02
N ASP A 63 0.30 -18.12 15.94
CA ASP A 63 -1.08 -18.46 15.58
C ASP A 63 -1.77 -17.38 14.73
N LYS A 64 -1.47 -16.10 15.01
CA LYS A 64 -2.11 -14.96 14.33
C LYS A 64 -1.11 -13.84 14.05
N VAL A 65 -1.18 -13.28 12.85
CA VAL A 65 -0.36 -12.15 12.42
C VAL A 65 -1.26 -10.98 12.07
N ILE A 66 -1.00 -9.82 12.66
CA ILE A 66 -1.62 -8.56 12.23
C ILE A 66 -0.60 -7.82 11.37
N MET A 67 -0.94 -7.64 10.10
CA MET A 67 -0.19 -6.79 9.19
C MET A 67 -0.76 -5.37 9.24
N ILE A 68 0.11 -4.38 9.43
CA ILE A 68 -0.22 -2.97 9.39
C ILE A 68 0.47 -2.36 8.17
N ASP A 69 -0.31 -1.93 7.18
CA ASP A 69 0.18 -1.25 5.99
C ASP A 69 -0.24 0.21 6.01
N GLN A 70 0.73 1.12 5.96
CA GLN A 70 0.56 2.53 6.25
C GLN A 70 0.84 3.34 4.96
N GLY A 71 -0.22 3.72 4.26
CA GLY A 71 -0.15 4.48 3.01
C GLY A 71 -0.21 6.01 3.17
N GLY A 72 -0.45 6.71 2.06
CA GLY A 72 -0.64 8.16 2.05
C GLY A 72 -1.96 8.62 2.69
N GLY A 73 -3.06 7.98 2.29
CA GLY A 73 -4.43 8.35 2.69
C GLY A 73 -5.04 7.47 3.78
N SER A 74 -4.66 6.19 3.85
CA SER A 74 -5.20 5.20 4.77
C SER A 74 -4.11 4.40 5.49
N THR A 75 -4.55 3.65 6.48
CA THR A 75 -3.80 2.56 7.11
C THR A 75 -4.67 1.32 7.14
N GLU A 76 -4.15 0.22 6.61
CA GLU A 76 -4.80 -1.07 6.51
C GLU A 76 -4.31 -1.99 7.64
N LEU A 77 -5.25 -2.57 8.38
CA LEU A 77 -5.02 -3.58 9.41
C LEU A 77 -5.56 -4.90 8.88
N THR A 78 -4.71 -5.90 8.68
CA THR A 78 -5.14 -7.22 8.17
C THR A 78 -4.73 -8.33 9.14
N LEU A 79 -5.72 -9.09 9.61
CA LEU A 79 -5.51 -10.24 10.48
C LEU A 79 -5.39 -11.51 9.64
N PHE A 80 -4.29 -12.22 9.82
CA PHE A 80 -4.03 -13.52 9.23
C PHE A 80 -3.92 -14.61 10.28
N GLN A 81 -4.36 -15.81 9.92
CA GLN A 81 -4.03 -17.07 10.59
C GLN A 81 -3.36 -17.98 9.55
N GLY A 82 -2.06 -18.18 9.67
CA GLY A 82 -1.26 -18.75 8.57
C GLY A 82 -1.33 -17.88 7.32
N SER A 83 -1.81 -18.44 6.20
CA SER A 83 -2.04 -17.71 4.94
C SER A 83 -3.50 -17.27 4.74
N GLU A 84 -4.39 -17.60 5.68
CA GLU A 84 -5.79 -17.24 5.61
C GLU A 84 -6.00 -15.82 6.13
N LEU A 85 -6.62 -14.96 5.30
CA LEU A 85 -7.10 -13.65 5.73
C LEU A 85 -8.39 -13.85 6.53
N ILE A 86 -8.33 -13.58 7.83
CA ILE A 86 -9.44 -13.71 8.77
C ILE A 86 -10.31 -12.45 8.76
N ASP A 87 -9.68 -11.28 8.84
CA ASP A 87 -10.39 -10.00 8.81
C ASP A 87 -9.47 -8.88 8.29
N SER A 88 -10.07 -7.79 7.84
CA SER A 88 -9.33 -6.60 7.44
C SER A 88 -10.13 -5.33 7.73
N TYR A 89 -9.46 -4.32 8.27
CA TYR A 89 -10.02 -3.01 8.54
C TYR A 89 -9.18 -1.91 7.91
N SER A 90 -9.82 -0.87 7.38
CA SER A 90 -9.13 0.28 6.80
C SER A 90 -9.47 1.53 7.61
N LEU A 91 -8.43 2.18 8.10
CA LEU A 91 -8.49 3.46 8.80
C LEU A 91 -8.22 4.57 7.80
N ASN A 92 -9.04 5.62 7.79
CA ASN A 92 -8.80 6.85 7.03
C ASN A 92 -7.72 7.73 7.71
N LEU A 93 -6.58 7.13 8.04
CA LEU A 93 -5.47 7.75 8.77
C LEU A 93 -4.14 7.33 8.11
N GLY A 94 -3.85 7.93 6.96
CA GLY A 94 -2.54 7.77 6.29
C GLY A 94 -1.51 8.84 6.68
N THR A 95 -0.27 8.75 6.19
CA THR A 95 0.80 9.72 6.46
C THR A 95 0.41 11.15 6.08
N THR A 96 -0.27 11.34 4.94
CA THR A 96 -0.65 12.66 4.44
C THR A 96 -1.80 13.26 5.24
N VAL A 97 -2.76 12.41 5.66
CA VAL A 97 -3.86 12.81 6.54
C VAL A 97 -3.32 13.17 7.92
N LEU A 98 -2.50 12.32 8.52
CA LEU A 98 -1.83 12.56 9.80
C LEU A 98 -1.01 13.85 9.76
N LYS A 99 -0.26 14.09 8.68
CA LYS A 99 0.50 15.33 8.51
C LYS A 99 -0.41 16.56 8.55
N THR A 100 -1.55 16.48 7.86
CA THR A 100 -2.51 17.58 7.78
C THR A 100 -3.20 17.83 9.12
N VAL A 101 -3.56 16.77 9.86
CA VAL A 101 -4.22 16.86 11.16
C VAL A 101 -3.27 17.33 12.25
N LEU A 102 -2.05 16.78 12.30
CA LEU A 102 -1.10 17.00 13.40
C LEU A 102 -0.22 18.25 13.21
N PHE A 103 0.11 18.63 11.96
CA PHE A 103 1.02 19.74 11.68
C PHE A 103 0.32 20.97 11.07
N ARG A 104 -1.00 21.08 11.24
CA ARG A 104 -1.83 22.18 10.73
C ARG A 104 -1.42 23.57 11.25
N GLU A 105 -0.59 23.66 12.29
CA GLU A 105 -0.23 24.94 12.94
C GLU A 105 1.06 25.63 12.45
N LYS A 106 1.87 25.04 11.53
CA LYS A 106 3.17 25.65 11.16
C LYS A 106 3.21 26.51 9.90
N GLN A 107 2.09 26.77 9.21
CA GLN A 107 2.11 27.49 7.92
C GLN A 107 1.44 28.88 7.92
N THR A 108 0.89 29.36 9.03
CA THR A 108 0.42 30.76 9.16
C THR A 108 1.50 31.66 9.75
N LYS A 109 2.53 32.01 8.97
CA LYS A 109 3.33 33.26 9.09
C LYS A 109 4.44 33.29 8.02
N LYS A 110 4.06 33.47 6.74
CA LYS A 110 5.02 33.92 5.71
C LYS A 110 4.35 34.53 4.47
N HIS A 111 3.48 35.51 4.66
CA HIS A 111 3.22 36.52 3.62
C HIS A 111 2.42 37.70 4.19
N TYR A 112 3.10 38.78 4.58
CA TYR A 112 2.65 40.16 4.35
C TYR A 112 3.78 41.11 4.75
N CYS A 113 4.68 41.42 3.81
CA CYS A 113 5.32 42.74 3.76
C CYS A 113 5.85 42.99 2.34
N ARG A 114 4.94 43.36 1.44
CA ARG A 114 5.26 44.27 0.34
C ARG A 114 4.57 45.57 0.70
N LYS A 115 5.31 46.52 1.26
CA LYS A 115 4.94 47.93 1.25
C LYS A 115 6.05 48.66 0.50
N HIS A 116 5.58 49.40 -0.52
CA HIS A 116 6.14 50.54 -1.23
C HIS A 116 7.59 50.93 -0.95
#